data_AF-A0A6L7IE23-F1
#
_entry.id   AF-A0A6L7IE23-F1
#
_cell.length_a   1.000
_cell.length_b   1.000
_cell.length_c   1.000
_cell.angle_alpha   90.00
_cell.angle_beta   90.00
_cell.angle_gamma   90.00
#
_symmetry.space_group_name_H-M   'P 1'
#
loop_
_entity.id
_entity.type
_entity.pdbx_description
1 polymer ?
#
loop_
_entity_poly.entity_id
_entity_poly.type
_entity_poly.pdbx_seq_one_letter_code
_entity_poly.pdbx_strand_id
1 'polypeptide(L)'
;MEQKPYMTPEQQEQAETFRRIAEKRNKDLTDAKDLFVKFHPETRFKIVSEDKLLYKILTGAETVNYERSEPYFKSTVNKFNEFLKNYNPEYLNIRTKTDFENLDKSQQDFFKENFPGEFKAVDFN
;
A
#
# COMPACT_ATOMS: atom_id res chain seq x y z
N MET A 1 21.46 -5.25 42.48
CA MET A 1 20.12 -5.19 41.87
C MET A 1 20.10 -3.95 40.98
N GLU A 2 20.14 -4.14 39.65
CA GLU A 2 20.03 -3.02 38.71
C GLU A 2 18.58 -2.50 38.75
N GLN A 3 18.39 -1.25 39.19
CA GLN A 3 17.09 -0.57 39.06
C GLN A 3 16.84 -0.34 37.57
N LYS A 4 15.82 -0.99 37.01
CA LYS A 4 15.33 -0.62 35.68
C LYS A 4 14.87 0.84 35.74
N PRO A 5 15.28 1.71 34.79
CA PRO A 5 14.90 3.11 34.84
C PRO A 5 13.37 3.24 34.80
N TYR A 6 12.80 3.94 35.77
CA TYR A 6 11.38 4.29 35.78
C TYR A 6 11.12 5.31 34.66
N MET A 7 10.30 4.93 33.68
CA MET A 7 9.78 5.88 32.68
C MET A 7 8.75 6.80 33.34
N THR A 8 8.83 8.11 33.05
CA THR A 8 7.80 9.07 33.46
C THR A 8 6.48 8.78 32.74
N PRO A 9 5.32 9.21 33.26
CA PRO A 9 4.04 9.07 32.58
C PRO A 9 4.04 9.62 31.14
N GLU A 10 4.70 10.77 30.91
CA GLU A 10 4.86 11.35 29.57
C GLU A 10 5.72 10.47 28.63
N GLN A 11 6.77 9.82 29.16
CA GLN A 11 7.58 8.87 28.39
C GLN A 11 6.80 7.59 28.07
N GLN A 12 5.93 7.14 28.98
CA GLN A 12 5.04 6.00 28.74
C GLN A 12 4.01 6.33 27.65
N GLU A 13 3.38 7.51 27.70
CA GLU A 13 2.41 7.96 26.70
C GLU A 13 3.05 8.12 25.30
N GLN A 14 4.26 8.69 25.25
CA GLN A 14 5.02 8.77 24.00
C GLN A 14 5.37 7.38 23.45
N ALA A 15 5.88 6.48 24.30
CA ALA A 15 6.22 5.12 23.89
C ALA A 15 4.99 4.34 23.37
N GLU A 16 3.84 4.48 24.02
CA GLU A 16 2.59 3.88 23.52
C GLU A 16 2.18 4.46 22.17
N THR A 17 2.29 5.78 21.99
CA THR A 17 1.97 6.44 20.73
C THR A 17 2.87 5.93 19.61
N PHE A 18 4.18 5.83 19.84
CA PHE A 18 5.12 5.24 18.88
C PHE A 18 4.77 3.78 18.56
N ARG A 19 4.43 2.98 19.58
CA ARG A 19 4.03 1.58 19.38
C ARG A 19 2.79 1.47 18.50
N ARG A 20 1.74 2.26 18.76
CA ARG A 20 0.50 2.26 17.96
C ARG A 20 0.75 2.68 16.51
N ILE A 21 1.61 3.68 16.29
CA ILE A 21 2.01 4.12 14.94
C ILE A 21 2.76 2.99 14.22
N ALA A 22 3.69 2.32 14.89
CA ALA A 22 4.45 1.21 14.32
C ALA A 22 3.57 0.00 13.99
N GLU A 23 2.66 -0.38 14.89
CA GLU A 23 1.67 -1.45 14.69
C GLU A 23 0.79 -1.16 13.47
N LYS A 24 0.27 0.07 13.35
CA LYS A 24 -0.53 0.49 12.20
C LYS A 24 0.26 0.39 10.89
N ARG A 25 1.49 0.92 10.87
CA ARG A 25 2.35 0.88 9.66
C ARG A 25 2.67 -0.55 9.23
N ASN A 26 2.93 -1.44 10.19
CA ASN A 26 3.18 -2.85 9.89
C ASN A 26 1.96 -3.53 9.30
N LYS A 27 0.76 -3.22 9.80
CA LYS A 27 -0.49 -3.72 9.25
C LYS A 27 -0.70 -3.19 7.83
N ASP A 28 -0.60 -1.88 7.62
CA ASP A 28 -0.74 -1.26 6.29
C ASP A 28 0.25 -1.86 5.29
N LEU A 29 1.49 -2.12 5.69
CA LEU A 29 2.50 -2.79 4.85
C LEU A 29 2.15 -4.24 4.54
N THR A 30 1.58 -4.98 5.49
CA THR A 30 1.16 -6.37 5.27
C THR A 30 -0.01 -6.42 4.31
N ASP A 31 -1.03 -5.61 4.54
CA ASP A 31 -2.23 -5.52 3.68
C ASP A 31 -1.84 -5.06 2.26
N ALA A 32 -0.91 -4.10 2.15
CA ALA A 32 -0.35 -3.64 0.88
C ALA A 32 0.33 -4.77 0.08
N LYS A 33 1.18 -5.57 0.73
CA LYS A 33 1.87 -6.70 0.10
C LYS A 33 0.86 -7.73 -0.39
N ASP A 34 -0.10 -8.10 0.46
CA ASP A 34 -1.13 -9.09 0.15
C ASP A 34 -2.04 -8.63 -0.99
N LEU A 35 -2.32 -7.34 -1.07
CA LEU A 35 -3.07 -6.77 -2.17
C LEU A 35 -2.23 -6.73 -3.47
N PHE A 36 -0.98 -6.28 -3.37
CA PHE A 36 -0.09 -6.16 -4.52
C PHE A 36 0.08 -7.48 -5.27
N VAL A 37 0.28 -8.60 -4.56
CA VAL A 37 0.47 -9.91 -5.20
C VAL A 37 -0.78 -10.44 -5.91
N LYS A 38 -1.98 -9.93 -5.57
CA LYS A 38 -3.25 -10.31 -6.20
C LYS A 38 -3.52 -9.56 -7.50
N PHE A 39 -2.91 -8.40 -7.69
CA PHE A 39 -3.08 -7.63 -8.93
C PHE A 39 -2.46 -8.34 -10.14
N HIS A 40 -3.08 -8.11 -11.28
CA HIS A 40 -2.56 -8.50 -12.58
C HIS A 40 -1.15 -7.92 -12.80
N PRO A 41 -0.23 -8.63 -13.48
CA PRO A 41 1.13 -8.14 -13.71
C PRO A 41 1.19 -6.71 -14.28
N GLU A 42 0.34 -6.37 -15.25
CA GLU A 42 0.31 -5.01 -15.83
C GLU A 42 0.01 -3.93 -14.80
N THR A 43 -0.93 -4.17 -13.91
CA THR A 43 -1.30 -3.24 -12.84
C THR A 43 -0.20 -3.16 -11.79
N ARG A 44 0.44 -4.28 -11.46
CA ARG A 44 1.66 -4.28 -10.62
C ARG A 44 2.77 -3.42 -11.22
N PHE A 45 3.01 -3.52 -12.53
CA PHE A 45 3.98 -2.68 -13.22
C PHE A 45 3.61 -1.19 -13.16
N LYS A 46 2.33 -0.86 -13.35
CA LYS A 46 1.82 0.51 -13.23
C LYS A 46 2.01 1.08 -11.82
N ILE A 47 1.74 0.29 -10.78
CA ILE A 47 1.91 0.69 -9.37
C ILE A 47 3.38 1.03 -9.08
N VAL A 48 4.31 0.15 -9.48
CA VAL A 48 5.72 0.35 -9.15
C VAL A 48 6.42 1.36 -10.06
N SER A 49 5.97 1.52 -11.32
CA SER A 49 6.44 2.54 -12.28
C SER A 49 7.96 2.79 -12.19
N GLU A 50 8.73 1.73 -12.48
CA GLU A 50 10.21 1.68 -12.43
C GLU A 50 10.87 1.87 -11.06
N ASP A 51 10.10 2.06 -9.98
CA ASP A 51 10.61 2.11 -8.62
C ASP A 51 10.97 0.70 -8.13
N LYS A 52 12.23 0.33 -8.35
CA LYS A 52 12.80 -0.95 -7.90
C LYS A 52 12.70 -1.12 -6.39
N LEU A 53 12.77 -0.03 -5.61
CA LEU A 53 12.69 -0.10 -4.16
C LEU A 53 11.25 -0.37 -3.72
N LEU A 54 10.27 0.32 -4.31
CA LEU A 54 8.85 0.04 -4.06
C LEU A 54 8.50 -1.41 -4.40
N TYR A 55 8.98 -1.91 -5.54
CA TYR A 55 8.81 -3.31 -5.92
C TYR A 55 9.38 -4.27 -4.87
N LYS A 56 10.62 -4.05 -4.40
CA LYS A 56 11.23 -4.88 -3.35
C LYS A 56 10.46 -4.81 -2.03
N ILE A 57 9.94 -3.64 -1.67
CA ILE A 57 9.11 -3.44 -0.47
C ILE A 57 7.81 -4.24 -0.59
N LEU A 58 7.07 -4.08 -1.69
CA LEU A 58 5.78 -4.74 -1.92
C LEU A 58 5.89 -6.25 -2.18
N THR A 59 7.06 -6.74 -2.58
CA THR A 59 7.36 -8.18 -2.68
C THR A 59 7.98 -8.76 -1.41
N GLY A 60 8.26 -7.93 -0.39
CA GLY A 60 8.85 -8.37 0.86
C GLY A 60 10.36 -8.66 0.81
N ALA A 61 11.03 -8.34 -0.29
CA ALA A 61 12.48 -8.47 -0.44
C ALA A 61 13.27 -7.38 0.32
N GLU A 62 12.62 -6.28 0.73
CA GLU A 62 13.22 -5.19 1.49
C GLU A 62 12.29 -4.76 2.64
N THR A 63 12.87 -4.42 3.79
CA THR A 63 12.16 -3.85 4.94
C THR A 63 12.20 -2.33 4.89
N VAL A 64 11.06 -1.67 5.10
CA VAL A 64 11.00 -0.20 5.13
C VAL A 64 11.55 0.32 6.45
N ASN A 65 12.70 0.99 6.43
CA ASN A 65 13.22 1.69 7.60
C ASN A 65 12.87 3.19 7.52
N TYR A 66 11.71 3.55 8.06
CA TYR A 66 11.14 4.90 7.99
C TYR A 66 11.99 5.98 8.66
N GLU A 67 12.98 5.61 9.46
CA GLU A 67 13.83 6.55 10.22
C GLU A 67 15.00 7.10 9.38
N ARG A 68 15.38 6.44 8.29
CA ARG A 68 16.44 6.92 7.40
C ARG A 68 15.85 7.68 6.21
N SER A 69 15.70 8.99 6.39
CA SER A 69 15.23 9.92 5.37
C SER A 69 16.34 10.23 4.35
N GLU A 70 16.66 9.28 3.47
CA GLU A 70 17.38 9.63 2.24
C GLU A 70 16.41 10.24 1.21
N PRO A 71 16.85 11.19 0.36
CA PRO A 71 15.98 11.81 -0.65
C PRO A 71 15.32 10.79 -1.59
N TYR A 72 16.03 9.73 -1.94
CA TYR A 72 15.52 8.62 -2.77
C TYR A 72 14.38 7.87 -2.06
N PHE A 73 14.49 7.69 -0.75
CA PHE A 73 13.50 7.01 0.06
C PHE A 73 12.19 7.79 0.16
N LYS A 74 12.25 9.14 0.16
CA LYS A 74 11.06 10.00 0.20
C LYS A 74 10.13 9.78 -1.00
N SER A 75 10.70 9.61 -2.20
CA SER A 75 9.91 9.34 -3.42
C SER A 75 9.19 8.00 -3.33
N THR A 76 9.91 6.94 -2.92
CA THR A 76 9.33 5.60 -2.75
C THR A 76 8.25 5.58 -1.67
N VAL A 77 8.47 6.25 -0.54
CA VAL A 77 7.47 6.37 0.54
C VAL A 77 6.21 7.10 0.06
N ASN A 78 6.36 8.16 -0.74
CA ASN A 78 5.21 8.85 -1.32
C ASN A 78 4.41 7.92 -2.24
N LYS A 79 5.06 7.21 -3.14
CA LYS A 79 4.41 6.22 -4.03
C LYS A 79 3.75 5.08 -3.25
N PHE A 80 4.39 4.61 -2.17
CA PHE A 80 3.80 3.62 -1.27
C PHE A 80 2.53 4.14 -0.59
N ASN A 81 2.53 5.38 -0.12
CA ASN A 81 1.35 6.01 0.48
C ASN A 81 0.24 6.24 -0.56
N GLU A 82 0.60 6.61 -1.80
CA GLU A 82 -0.35 6.67 -2.91
C GLU A 82 -0.97 5.31 -3.19
N PHE A 83 -0.15 4.24 -3.20
CA PHE A 83 -0.63 2.87 -3.34
C PHE A 83 -1.67 2.52 -2.26
N LEU A 84 -1.37 2.77 -0.98
CA LEU A 84 -2.28 2.55 0.14
C LEU A 84 -3.60 3.32 0.03
N LYS A 85 -3.56 4.53 -0.54
CA LYS A 85 -4.74 5.38 -0.69
C LYS A 85 -5.61 4.98 -1.87
N ASN A 86 -4.99 4.61 -2.98
CA ASN A 86 -5.64 4.51 -4.28
C ASN A 86 -6.13 3.10 -4.61
N TYR A 87 -5.48 2.07 -4.07
CA TYR A 87 -5.73 0.69 -4.47
C TYR A 87 -6.63 -0.01 -3.44
N ASN A 88 -7.94 0.12 -3.67
CA ASN A 88 -8.97 -0.57 -2.88
C ASN A 88 -9.08 -2.05 -3.34
N PRO A 89 -9.02 -3.03 -2.41
CA PRO A 89 -9.26 -4.45 -2.73
C PRO A 89 -10.56 -4.74 -3.47
N GLU A 90 -11.60 -3.90 -3.33
CA GLU A 90 -12.88 -4.08 -4.03
C GLU A 90 -12.75 -4.06 -5.54
N TYR A 91 -11.76 -3.36 -6.09
CA TYR A 91 -11.52 -3.34 -7.53
C TYR A 91 -11.11 -4.72 -8.10
N LEU A 92 -10.64 -5.65 -7.27
CA LEU A 92 -10.38 -7.04 -7.67
C LEU A 92 -11.66 -7.86 -7.91
N ASN A 93 -12.81 -7.35 -7.46
CA ASN A 93 -14.11 -8.01 -7.63
C ASN A 93 -14.80 -7.62 -8.94
N ILE A 94 -14.28 -6.63 -9.66
CA ILE A 94 -14.82 -6.21 -10.95
C ILE A 94 -14.34 -7.19 -12.00
N ARG A 95 -15.24 -8.09 -12.42
CA ARG A 95 -14.91 -9.17 -13.37
C ARG A 95 -15.79 -9.17 -14.61
N THR A 96 -16.97 -8.57 -14.52
CA THR A 96 -17.93 -8.50 -15.61
C THR A 96 -18.20 -7.05 -16.00
N LYS A 97 -18.70 -6.87 -17.22
CA LYS A 97 -19.22 -5.58 -17.69
C LYS A 97 -20.22 -4.98 -16.69
N THR A 98 -21.11 -5.77 -16.12
CA THR A 98 -22.11 -5.30 -15.15
C THR A 98 -21.46 -4.77 -13.88
N ASP A 99 -20.43 -5.44 -13.34
CA ASP A 99 -19.69 -4.93 -12.17
C ASP A 99 -19.06 -3.57 -12.47
N PHE A 100 -18.48 -3.42 -13.67
CA PHE A 100 -17.86 -2.19 -14.11
C PHE A 100 -18.88 -1.06 -14.34
N GLU A 101 -20.02 -1.37 -14.96
CA GLU A 101 -21.09 -0.39 -15.24
C GLU A 101 -21.85 0.05 -13.98
N ASN A 102 -21.83 -0.76 -12.92
CA ASN A 102 -22.40 -0.39 -11.61
C ASN A 102 -21.55 0.64 -10.84
N LEU A 103 -20.28 0.84 -11.22
CA LEU A 103 -19.46 1.91 -10.68
C LEU A 103 -19.94 3.28 -11.18
N ASP A 104 -19.73 4.32 -10.37
CA ASP A 104 -19.94 5.68 -10.85
C ASP A 104 -18.91 6.05 -11.93
N LYS A 105 -19.21 7.12 -12.69
CA LYS A 105 -18.36 7.52 -13.83
C LYS A 105 -16.92 7.82 -13.43
N SER A 106 -16.70 8.40 -12.25
CA SER A 106 -15.36 8.73 -11.76
C SER A 106 -14.56 7.49 -11.38
N GLN A 107 -15.23 6.50 -10.77
CA GLN A 107 -14.65 5.20 -10.43
C GLN A 107 -14.33 4.39 -11.69
N GLN A 108 -15.22 4.43 -12.70
CA GLN A 108 -14.97 3.79 -13.99
C GLN A 108 -13.71 4.33 -14.68
N ASP A 109 -13.56 5.66 -14.70
CA ASP A 109 -12.41 6.31 -15.33
C ASP A 109 -11.12 6.04 -14.52
N PHE A 110 -11.21 6.10 -13.19
CA PHE A 110 -10.11 5.74 -12.30
C PHE A 110 -9.66 4.28 -12.46
N PHE A 111 -10.60 3.34 -12.54
CA PHE A 111 -10.33 1.92 -12.72
C PHE A 111 -9.61 1.66 -14.06
N LYS A 112 -10.09 2.26 -15.15
CA LYS A 112 -9.46 2.18 -16.48
C LYS A 112 -8.01 2.67 -16.48
N GLU A 113 -7.75 3.78 -15.79
CA GLU A 113 -6.41 4.39 -15.78
C GLU A 113 -5.41 3.67 -14.88
N ASN A 114 -5.87 3.17 -13.73
CA ASN A 114 -4.98 2.67 -12.67
C ASN A 114 -4.94 1.14 -12.58
N PHE A 115 -5.91 0.43 -13.16
CA PHE A 115 -6.01 -1.04 -13.13
C PHE A 115 -6.05 -1.62 -14.55
N PRO A 116 -5.05 -1.33 -15.40
CA PRO A 116 -5.07 -1.70 -16.81
C PRO A 116 -5.16 -3.22 -17.02
N GLY A 117 -4.55 -4.01 -16.12
CA GLY A 117 -4.60 -5.47 -16.20
C GLY A 117 -5.97 -6.03 -15.80
N GLU A 118 -6.57 -5.54 -14.72
CA GLU A 118 -7.89 -5.97 -14.29
C GLU A 118 -8.96 -5.51 -15.29
N PHE A 119 -8.86 -4.30 -15.82
CA PHE A 119 -9.78 -3.80 -16.85
C PHE A 119 -9.78 -4.69 -18.11
N LYS A 120 -8.59 -5.12 -18.58
CA LYS A 120 -8.49 -6.06 -19.71
C LYS A 120 -9.07 -7.44 -19.40
N ALA A 121 -9.09 -7.83 -18.13
CA ALA A 121 -9.62 -9.12 -17.69
C ALA A 121 -11.15 -9.10 -17.48
N VAL A 122 -11.79 -7.92 -17.55
CA VAL A 122 -13.25 -7.81 -17.49
C VAL A 122 -13.86 -8.41 -18.76
N ASP A 123 -14.85 -9.29 -18.58
CA ASP A 123 -15.62 -9.82 -19.71
C ASP A 123 -16.66 -8.80 -20.19
N PHE A 124 -16.47 -8.31 -21.41
CA PHE A 124 -17.33 -7.34 -22.08
C PHE A 124 -18.22 -7.94 -23.19
N ASN A 125 -18.14 -9.25 -23.41
CA ASN A 125 -18.90 -9.94 -24.46
C ASN A 125 -20.35 -10.23 -24.08
#